data_AF-A0A0E3UZW7-F1
#
_entry.id   AF-A0A0E3UZW7-F1
#
_cell.length_a   1.000
_cell.length_b   1.000
_cell.length_c   1.000
_cell.angle_alpha   90.00
_cell.angle_beta   90.00
_cell.angle_gamma   90.00
#
_symmetry.space_group_name_H-M   'P 1'
#
loop_
_entity.id
_entity.type
_entity.pdbx_description
1 polymer ?
#
loop_
_entity_poly.entity_id
_entity_poly.type
_entity_poly.pdbx_seq_one_letter_code
_entity_poly.pdbx_strand_id
1 'polypeptide(L)'
;MNTVVSGNDQAEGLRNIFGAELCRVICIASTLDADSTIHLGHGTAQSLKQHNNHVLLVDEIPLAQRKTMSGFLYPTRYDLGQVFNNAVPLSRSIRQIDEHLWYATSTKLRSEVEHRFAKYPQLDVRLIQEQLGIDYVIFPTIDPQAQIVAFYGSNIQRILVTAGDQASLTKALVMLRQMAIFQVDEPLAVIIVGGEDEAAGTAAFERLQNAARSALHEEIELIGWIAAVTAQRVTLDTDDLSWNPPSEGPQEEFVLPMGFFKAISAKISS
;
A
#
# COMPACT_ATOMS: atom_id res chain seq x y z
N MET A 1 -42.99 17.28 -15.70
CA MET A 1 -42.26 17.41 -14.43
C MET A 1 -42.37 16.10 -13.70
N ASN A 2 -41.32 15.28 -13.70
CA ASN A 2 -41.20 14.12 -12.82
C ASN A 2 -39.78 14.15 -12.26
N THR A 3 -39.63 14.77 -11.09
CA THR A 3 -38.41 14.70 -10.29
C THR A 3 -38.39 13.34 -9.60
N VAL A 4 -37.53 12.46 -10.09
CA VAL A 4 -37.13 11.24 -9.39
C VAL A 4 -36.34 11.69 -8.16
N VAL A 5 -36.87 11.39 -6.98
CA VAL A 5 -36.15 11.57 -5.71
C VAL A 5 -35.11 10.45 -5.66
N SER A 6 -33.88 10.76 -6.05
CA SER A 6 -32.71 9.94 -5.73
C SER A 6 -32.57 9.92 -4.21
N GLY A 7 -32.44 8.73 -3.63
CA GLY A 7 -32.13 8.59 -2.20
C GLY A 7 -30.83 9.32 -1.91
N ASN A 8 -30.93 10.46 -1.23
CA ASN A 8 -29.79 11.16 -0.69
C ASN A 8 -29.03 10.18 0.22
N ASP A 9 -27.77 9.92 -0.14
CA ASP A 9 -26.85 9.18 0.71
C ASP A 9 -26.77 9.92 2.05
N GLN A 10 -27.33 9.31 3.09
CA GLN A 10 -27.39 9.91 4.43
C GLN A 10 -25.98 10.18 4.97
N ALA A 11 -24.96 9.47 4.48
CA ALA A 11 -23.57 9.75 4.82
C ALA A 11 -23.10 11.08 4.20
N GLU A 12 -23.52 11.44 2.99
CA GLU A 12 -23.22 12.72 2.35
C GLU A 12 -23.85 13.90 3.13
N GLY A 13 -25.08 13.70 3.62
CA GLY A 13 -25.76 14.66 4.50
C GLY A 13 -25.04 14.87 5.84
N LEU A 14 -24.44 13.82 6.41
CA LEU A 14 -23.67 13.91 7.66
C LEU A 14 -22.28 14.54 7.46
N ARG A 15 -21.59 14.24 6.35
CA ARG A 15 -20.29 14.86 5.99
C ARG A 15 -20.40 16.39 5.86
N ASN A 16 -21.54 16.89 5.36
CA ASN A 16 -21.80 18.34 5.27
C ASN A 16 -22.06 19.03 6.63
N ILE A 17 -22.52 18.28 7.64
CA ILE A 17 -22.87 18.81 8.97
C ILE A 17 -21.68 18.81 9.92
N PHE A 18 -20.78 17.82 9.82
CA PHE A 18 -19.63 17.65 10.73
C PHE A 18 -18.29 18.19 10.18
N GLY A 19 -18.29 18.71 8.95
CA GLY A 19 -17.07 19.05 8.21
C GLY A 19 -16.50 17.82 7.50
N ALA A 20 -15.88 18.03 6.35
CA ALA A 20 -15.23 16.93 5.62
C ALA A 20 -14.02 16.44 6.42
N GLU A 21 -14.17 15.28 7.06
CA GLU A 21 -13.06 14.59 7.72
C GLU A 21 -12.04 14.16 6.66
N LEU A 22 -10.75 14.32 6.96
CA LEU A 22 -9.69 13.84 6.08
C LEU A 22 -9.75 12.31 6.00
N CYS A 23 -9.61 11.78 4.78
CA CYS A 23 -9.51 10.34 4.59
C CYS A 23 -8.32 9.78 5.38
N ARG A 24 -8.46 8.55 5.87
CA ARG A 24 -7.35 7.83 6.52
C ARG A 24 -6.37 7.37 5.46
N VAL A 25 -5.11 7.77 5.58
CA VAL A 25 -4.05 7.43 4.62
C VAL A 25 -3.20 6.30 5.18
N ILE A 26 -3.02 5.23 4.40
CA ILE A 26 -2.35 4.00 4.82
C ILE A 26 -1.20 3.69 3.87
N CYS A 27 0.00 3.73 4.43
CA CYS A 27 1.24 3.29 3.79
C CYS A 27 1.46 1.81 4.12
N ILE A 28 1.46 0.94 3.11
CA ILE A 28 1.88 -0.47 3.27
C ILE A 28 3.29 -0.59 2.69
N ALA A 29 4.30 -0.38 3.54
CA ALA A 29 5.68 -0.58 3.16
C ALA A 29 6.02 -2.07 3.15
N SER A 30 6.63 -2.58 2.08
CA SER A 30 6.93 -4.00 1.96
C SER A 30 8.36 -4.26 1.52
N THR A 31 9.01 -5.19 2.20
CA THR A 31 10.33 -5.69 1.79
C THR A 31 10.23 -6.74 0.68
N LEU A 32 9.04 -7.27 0.43
CA LEU A 32 8.76 -8.24 -0.62
C LEU A 32 9.04 -7.67 -2.01
N ASP A 33 8.94 -8.53 -3.03
CA ASP A 33 9.07 -8.08 -4.41
C ASP A 33 7.93 -7.12 -4.82
N ALA A 34 8.15 -6.40 -5.92
CA ALA A 34 7.23 -5.39 -6.43
C ALA A 34 5.81 -5.93 -6.71
N ASP A 35 5.69 -7.12 -7.31
CA ASP A 35 4.40 -7.68 -7.68
C ASP A 35 3.63 -8.13 -6.44
N SER A 36 4.30 -8.81 -5.50
CA SER A 36 3.73 -9.14 -4.18
C SER A 36 3.24 -7.89 -3.45
N THR A 37 4.02 -6.80 -3.50
CA THR A 37 3.65 -5.52 -2.87
C THR A 37 2.41 -4.87 -3.50
N ILE A 38 2.27 -4.93 -4.83
CA ILE A 38 1.05 -4.49 -5.52
C ILE A 38 -0.15 -5.33 -5.06
N HIS A 39 0.01 -6.65 -4.97
CA HIS A 39 -1.04 -7.55 -4.51
C HIS A 39 -1.43 -7.32 -3.04
N LEU A 40 -0.46 -6.96 -2.18
CA LEU A 40 -0.72 -6.56 -0.79
C LEU A 40 -1.71 -5.39 -0.74
N GLY A 41 -1.42 -4.32 -1.48
CA GLY A 41 -2.30 -3.14 -1.52
C GLY A 41 -3.66 -3.45 -2.15
N HIS A 42 -3.67 -4.19 -3.26
CA HIS A 42 -4.92 -4.53 -3.96
C HIS A 42 -5.83 -5.42 -3.12
N GLY A 43 -5.31 -6.48 -2.50
CA GLY A 43 -6.12 -7.35 -1.63
C GLY A 43 -6.62 -6.64 -0.38
N THR A 44 -5.81 -5.74 0.20
CA THR A 44 -6.26 -4.89 1.32
C THR A 44 -7.39 -3.95 0.89
N ALA A 45 -7.27 -3.30 -0.27
CA ALA A 45 -8.32 -2.45 -0.81
C ALA A 45 -9.63 -3.22 -1.05
N GLN A 46 -9.55 -4.44 -1.60
CA GLN A 46 -10.72 -5.30 -1.79
C GLN A 46 -11.38 -5.68 -0.46
N SER A 47 -10.59 -5.97 0.57
CA SER A 47 -11.11 -6.31 1.90
C SER A 47 -11.80 -5.12 2.56
N LEU A 48 -11.23 -3.91 2.53
CA LEU A 48 -11.90 -2.70 3.04
C LEU A 48 -13.17 -2.37 2.27
N LYS A 49 -13.14 -2.51 0.94
CA LYS A 49 -14.30 -2.34 0.05
C LYS A 49 -15.46 -3.27 0.42
N GLN A 50 -15.18 -4.53 0.79
CA GLN A 50 -16.20 -5.49 1.23
C GLN A 50 -16.94 -5.07 2.52
N HIS A 51 -16.38 -4.11 3.27
CA HIS A 51 -17.01 -3.51 4.45
C HIS A 51 -17.68 -2.16 4.13
N ASN A 52 -18.04 -1.92 2.86
CA ASN A 52 -18.70 -0.71 2.34
C ASN A 52 -17.90 0.59 2.53
N ASN A 53 -16.57 0.51 2.63
CA ASN A 53 -15.73 1.70 2.67
C ASN A 53 -15.38 2.15 1.25
N HIS A 54 -15.30 3.47 1.03
CA HIS A 54 -14.78 4.04 -0.21
C HIS A 54 -13.25 4.11 -0.18
N VAL A 55 -12.61 3.36 -1.07
CA VAL A 55 -11.16 3.17 -1.05
C VAL A 55 -10.53 3.71 -2.33
N LEU A 56 -9.50 4.54 -2.19
CA LEU A 56 -8.57 4.89 -3.26
C LEU A 56 -7.30 4.05 -3.13
N LEU A 57 -7.06 3.16 -4.09
CA LEU A 57 -5.79 2.45 -4.22
C LEU A 57 -4.83 3.24 -5.12
N VAL A 58 -3.67 3.60 -4.60
CA VAL A 58 -2.62 4.31 -5.34
C VAL A 58 -1.46 3.36 -5.62
N ASP A 59 -1.18 3.13 -6.90
CA ASP A 59 -0.05 2.32 -7.34
C ASP A 59 1.15 3.23 -7.69
N GLU A 60 2.16 3.25 -6.82
CA GLU A 60 3.38 4.04 -7.02
C GLU A 60 4.57 3.23 -7.54
N ILE A 61 4.42 1.92 -7.76
CA ILE A 61 5.52 1.03 -8.12
C ILE A 61 5.81 1.15 -9.63
N PRO A 62 7.03 1.58 -10.02
CA PRO A 62 7.39 1.73 -11.43
C PRO A 62 7.26 0.42 -12.23
N LEU A 63 6.80 0.52 -13.47
CA LEU A 63 6.67 -0.65 -14.37
C LEU A 63 7.98 -1.42 -14.54
N ALA A 64 9.13 -0.74 -14.52
CA ALA A 64 10.45 -1.35 -14.67
C ALA A 64 10.86 -2.26 -13.49
N GLN A 65 10.17 -2.17 -12.35
CA GLN A 65 10.45 -2.99 -11.17
C GLN A 65 9.53 -4.22 -11.08
N ARG A 66 8.49 -4.29 -11.91
CA ARG A 66 7.55 -5.42 -11.98
C ARG A 66 8.19 -6.57 -12.74
N LYS A 67 7.94 -7.81 -12.29
CA LYS A 67 8.53 -9.01 -12.89
C LYS A 67 7.57 -9.74 -13.81
N THR A 68 6.36 -9.99 -13.30
CA THR A 68 5.32 -10.81 -13.93
C THR A 68 4.17 -9.96 -14.46
N MET A 69 3.93 -8.79 -13.86
CA MET A 69 2.88 -7.87 -14.28
C MET A 69 3.36 -6.93 -15.39
N SER A 70 2.81 -7.08 -16.61
CA SER A 70 3.19 -6.26 -17.77
C SER A 70 2.57 -4.84 -17.80
N GLY A 71 1.91 -4.41 -16.73
CA GLY A 71 1.20 -3.13 -16.67
C GLY A 71 0.60 -2.82 -15.30
N PHE A 72 -0.13 -1.71 -15.24
CA PHE A 72 -0.95 -1.32 -14.08
C PHE A 72 -2.23 -2.16 -14.02
N LEU A 73 -2.72 -2.43 -12.80
CA LEU A 73 -3.99 -3.14 -12.59
C LEU A 73 -5.14 -2.44 -13.30
N TYR A 74 -5.19 -1.12 -13.19
CA TYR A 74 -6.16 -0.28 -13.87
C TYR A 74 -5.44 0.90 -14.54
N PRO A 75 -5.22 0.87 -15.86
CA PRO A 75 -4.56 1.97 -16.55
C PRO A 75 -5.29 3.30 -16.33
N THR A 76 -4.53 4.32 -15.93
CA THR A 76 -4.95 5.72 -15.81
C THR A 76 -4.31 6.53 -16.93
N ARG A 77 -4.96 7.63 -17.32
CA ARG A 77 -4.44 8.49 -18.39
C ARG A 77 -3.31 9.41 -17.92
N TYR A 78 -3.38 9.80 -16.65
CA TYR A 78 -2.46 10.72 -16.01
C TYR A 78 -2.08 10.19 -14.63
N ASP A 79 -0.88 10.57 -14.19
CA ASP A 79 -0.29 10.13 -12.92
C ASP A 79 -0.41 11.23 -11.86
N LEU A 80 -0.44 10.85 -10.58
CA LEU A 80 -0.50 11.79 -9.46
C LEU A 80 0.71 12.74 -9.43
N GLY A 81 1.89 12.35 -9.93
CA GLY A 81 2.99 13.30 -10.11
C GLY A 81 2.59 14.52 -10.96
N GLN A 82 1.78 14.31 -12.00
CA GLN A 82 1.26 15.39 -12.85
C GLN A 82 0.14 16.20 -12.19
N VAL A 83 -0.49 15.65 -11.16
CA VAL A 83 -1.43 16.40 -10.31
C VAL A 83 -0.68 17.29 -9.36
N PHE A 84 0.37 16.75 -8.72
CA PHE A 84 1.18 17.49 -7.76
C PHE A 84 2.03 18.59 -8.41
N ASN A 85 2.40 18.47 -9.69
CA ASN A 85 3.00 19.59 -10.42
C ASN A 85 1.98 20.54 -11.07
N ASN A 86 0.69 20.38 -10.77
CA ASN A 86 -0.45 21.16 -11.29
C ASN A 86 -0.64 21.12 -12.82
N ALA A 87 -0.04 20.15 -13.53
CA ALA A 87 -0.26 19.99 -14.97
C ALA A 87 -1.64 19.39 -15.30
N VAL A 88 -2.22 18.61 -14.40
CA VAL A 88 -3.49 17.89 -14.61
C VAL A 88 -4.36 17.98 -13.35
N PRO A 89 -5.69 18.21 -13.46
CA PRO A 89 -6.60 18.15 -12.31
C PRO A 89 -6.74 16.71 -11.77
N LEU A 90 -7.02 16.58 -10.47
CA LEU A 90 -7.07 15.28 -9.80
C LEU A 90 -8.12 14.34 -10.42
N SER A 91 -9.29 14.88 -10.77
CA SER A 91 -10.41 14.14 -11.38
C SER A 91 -10.06 13.44 -12.70
N ARG A 92 -8.97 13.83 -13.39
CA ARG A 92 -8.50 13.16 -14.62
C ARG A 92 -7.43 12.10 -14.37
N SER A 93 -6.86 12.06 -13.17
CA SER A 93 -5.79 11.13 -12.77
C SER A 93 -6.29 10.01 -11.87
N ILE A 94 -7.49 10.16 -11.29
CA ILE A 94 -8.19 9.10 -10.57
C ILE A 94 -9.20 8.42 -11.51
N ARG A 95 -9.27 7.10 -11.43
CA ARG A 95 -10.24 6.28 -12.14
C ARG A 95 -11.15 5.57 -11.14
N GLN A 96 -12.46 5.75 -11.28
CA GLN A 96 -13.43 4.91 -10.57
C GLN A 96 -13.47 3.53 -11.23
N ILE A 97 -13.27 2.48 -10.43
CA ILE A 97 -13.27 1.08 -10.88
C ILE A 97 -14.66 0.47 -10.65
N ASP A 98 -15.24 0.75 -9.48
CA ASP A 98 -16.60 0.37 -9.11
C ASP A 98 -17.18 1.36 -8.09
N GLU A 99 -18.31 1.04 -7.46
CA GLU A 99 -19.02 1.88 -6.50
C GLU A 99 -18.16 2.27 -5.29
N HIS A 100 -17.25 1.40 -4.85
CA HIS A 100 -16.49 1.59 -3.61
C HIS A 100 -14.96 1.59 -3.82
N LEU A 101 -14.48 1.45 -5.06
CA LEU A 101 -13.06 1.41 -5.38
C LEU A 101 -12.67 2.41 -6.47
N TRP A 102 -11.69 3.24 -6.12
CA TRP A 102 -10.99 4.14 -7.02
C TRP A 102 -9.53 3.71 -7.14
N TYR A 103 -8.91 4.11 -8.24
CA TYR A 103 -7.52 3.79 -8.53
C TYR A 103 -6.78 4.99 -9.10
N ALA A 104 -5.53 5.16 -8.70
CA ALA A 104 -4.60 6.14 -9.27
C ALA A 104 -3.20 5.53 -9.41
N THR A 105 -2.39 6.10 -10.30
CA THR A 105 -0.95 5.80 -10.36
C THR A 105 -0.16 6.98 -9.82
N SER A 106 0.97 6.73 -9.16
CA SER A 106 1.84 7.76 -8.58
C SER A 106 3.32 7.53 -8.90
N THR A 107 3.60 6.86 -10.01
CA THR A 107 4.96 6.47 -10.41
C THR A 107 5.88 7.66 -10.71
N LYS A 108 5.31 8.83 -11.03
CA LYS A 108 6.11 10.03 -11.34
C LYS A 108 6.32 10.93 -10.13
N LEU A 109 5.53 10.78 -9.06
CA LEU A 109 5.55 11.69 -7.91
C LEU A 109 6.96 11.84 -7.33
N ARG A 110 7.68 10.74 -7.16
CA ARG A 110 9.08 10.74 -6.68
C ARG A 110 9.97 11.69 -7.46
N SER A 111 9.94 11.59 -8.79
CA SER A 111 10.73 12.46 -9.66
C SER A 111 10.31 13.93 -9.51
N GLU A 112 9.01 14.19 -9.41
CA GLU A 112 8.50 15.56 -9.21
C GLU A 112 8.93 16.14 -7.86
N VAL A 113 9.05 15.32 -6.81
CA VAL A 113 9.56 15.73 -5.49
C VAL A 113 11.06 16.02 -5.56
N GLU A 114 11.85 15.12 -6.14
CA GLU A 114 13.31 15.28 -6.30
C GLU A 114 13.67 16.55 -7.07
N HIS A 115 12.92 16.86 -8.13
CA HIS A 115 13.11 18.07 -8.94
C HIS A 115 12.40 19.31 -8.37
N ARG A 116 11.77 19.22 -7.19
CA ARG A 116 11.05 20.31 -6.50
C ARG A 116 9.87 20.90 -7.29
N PHE A 117 9.29 20.11 -8.18
CA PHE A 117 8.11 20.47 -8.97
C PHE A 117 6.80 20.14 -8.25
N ALA A 118 6.76 19.10 -7.42
CA ALA A 118 5.60 18.74 -6.63
C ALA A 118 5.18 19.87 -5.66
N LYS A 119 3.87 20.14 -5.60
CA LYS A 119 3.25 21.23 -4.83
C LYS A 119 2.14 20.71 -3.91
N TYR A 120 2.07 21.31 -2.73
CA TYR A 120 0.92 21.20 -1.83
C TYR A 120 -0.35 21.80 -2.47
N PRO A 121 -1.56 21.42 -2.01
CA PRO A 121 -1.84 20.59 -0.84
C PRO A 121 -1.62 19.08 -1.06
N GLN A 122 -1.66 18.31 0.04
CA GLN A 122 -1.56 16.84 0.08
C GLN A 122 -2.78 16.17 -0.60
N LEU A 123 -2.69 14.88 -0.92
CA LEU A 123 -3.75 14.16 -1.62
C LEU A 123 -5.06 14.13 -0.81
N ASP A 124 -5.01 13.84 0.48
CA ASP A 124 -6.17 13.86 1.40
C ASP A 124 -6.98 15.17 1.30
N VAL A 125 -6.30 16.32 1.30
CA VAL A 125 -6.91 17.64 1.14
C VAL A 125 -7.46 17.84 -0.27
N ARG A 126 -6.74 17.39 -1.31
CA ARG A 126 -7.21 17.50 -2.70
C ARG A 126 -8.46 16.66 -2.95
N LEU A 127 -8.58 15.50 -2.30
CA LEU A 127 -9.77 14.64 -2.38
C LEU A 127 -11.01 15.33 -1.81
N ILE A 128 -10.87 16.00 -0.66
CA ILE A 128 -11.95 16.83 -0.08
C ILE A 128 -12.34 17.96 -1.02
N GLN A 129 -11.36 18.67 -1.59
CA GLN A 129 -11.62 19.81 -2.48
C GLN A 129 -12.39 19.42 -3.73
N GLU A 130 -12.15 18.21 -4.25
CA GLU A 130 -12.86 17.64 -5.40
C GLU A 130 -14.15 16.89 -4.99
N GLN A 131 -14.51 16.93 -3.69
CA GLN A 131 -15.69 16.28 -3.12
C GLN A 131 -15.73 14.76 -3.42
N LEU A 132 -14.56 14.14 -3.49
CA LEU A 132 -14.42 12.70 -3.61
C LEU A 132 -14.57 12.10 -2.21
N GLY A 133 -15.72 11.48 -1.94
CA GLY A 133 -16.07 10.86 -0.65
C GLY A 133 -15.29 9.59 -0.33
N ILE A 134 -13.95 9.66 -0.40
CA ILE A 134 -13.02 8.58 -0.10
C ILE A 134 -12.80 8.51 1.41
N ASP A 135 -12.96 7.33 1.99
CA ASP A 135 -12.74 7.09 3.41
C ASP A 135 -11.28 6.67 3.67
N TYR A 136 -10.70 5.87 2.75
CA TYR A 136 -9.33 5.35 2.86
C TYR A 136 -8.50 5.56 1.60
N VAL A 137 -7.27 6.02 1.76
CA VAL A 137 -6.24 5.98 0.72
C VAL A 137 -5.22 4.91 1.09
N ILE A 138 -5.06 3.91 0.23
CA ILE A 138 -4.06 2.85 0.42
C ILE A 138 -3.01 2.99 -0.67
N PHE A 139 -1.74 3.02 -0.28
CA PHE A 139 -0.64 2.96 -1.24
C PHE A 139 0.41 1.96 -0.76
N PRO A 140 0.56 0.82 -1.44
CA PRO A 140 1.66 -0.09 -1.16
C PRO A 140 2.96 0.45 -1.78
N THR A 141 4.08 0.28 -1.07
CA THR A 141 5.38 0.81 -1.49
C THR A 141 6.52 -0.13 -1.12
N ILE A 142 7.57 -0.13 -1.95
CA ILE A 142 8.84 -0.79 -1.66
C ILE A 142 9.94 0.21 -1.25
N ASP A 143 9.65 1.50 -1.17
CA ASP A 143 10.59 2.55 -0.76
C ASP A 143 9.84 3.70 -0.06
N PRO A 144 9.51 3.54 1.24
CA PRO A 144 8.65 4.43 2.02
C PRO A 144 9.39 5.71 2.46
N GLN A 145 9.97 6.45 1.52
CA GLN A 145 10.66 7.71 1.84
C GLN A 145 9.69 8.73 2.41
N ALA A 146 9.98 9.20 3.62
CA ALA A 146 9.14 10.10 4.39
C ALA A 146 8.67 11.33 3.59
N GLN A 147 9.56 11.94 2.81
CA GLN A 147 9.31 13.12 2.00
C GLN A 147 8.31 12.92 0.84
N ILE A 148 8.22 11.69 0.32
CA ILE A 148 7.27 11.33 -0.75
C ILE A 148 5.95 10.93 -0.12
N VAL A 149 6.03 10.09 0.91
CA VAL A 149 4.89 9.64 1.71
C VAL A 149 4.07 10.83 2.23
N ALA A 150 4.74 11.90 2.66
CA ALA A 150 4.11 13.13 3.12
C ALA A 150 3.21 13.83 2.09
N PHE A 151 3.29 13.52 0.79
CA PHE A 151 2.36 14.08 -0.20
C PHE A 151 0.98 13.39 -0.20
N TYR A 152 0.87 12.18 0.34
CA TYR A 152 -0.40 11.46 0.38
C TYR A 152 -1.33 11.94 1.51
N GLY A 153 -0.78 12.39 2.63
CA GLY A 153 -1.61 12.98 3.68
C GLY A 153 -0.87 13.41 4.92
N SER A 154 -1.62 14.03 5.82
CA SER A 154 -1.13 14.59 7.09
C SER A 154 -1.06 13.55 8.21
N ASN A 155 -2.01 12.62 8.27
CA ASN A 155 -2.06 11.53 9.23
C ASN A 155 -1.96 10.18 8.51
N ILE A 156 -0.76 9.59 8.51
CA ILE A 156 -0.45 8.38 7.75
C ILE A 156 -0.22 7.22 8.70
N GLN A 157 -1.11 6.23 8.66
CA GLN A 157 -0.90 4.94 9.30
C GLN A 157 0.13 4.15 8.48
N ARG A 158 1.19 3.67 9.12
CA ARG A 158 2.31 2.99 8.45
C ARG A 158 2.42 1.55 8.91
N ILE A 159 2.33 0.61 7.97
CA ILE A 159 2.44 -0.82 8.22
C ILE A 159 3.62 -1.35 7.42
N LEU A 160 4.55 -2.02 8.09
CA LEU A 160 5.66 -2.73 7.47
C LEU A 160 5.30 -4.20 7.29
N VAL A 161 5.49 -4.72 6.08
CA VAL A 161 5.35 -6.13 5.74
C VAL A 161 6.71 -6.67 5.36
N THR A 162 7.19 -7.71 6.03
CA THR A 162 8.50 -8.30 5.72
C THR A 162 8.53 -9.81 5.84
N ALA A 163 9.36 -10.45 5.01
CA ALA A 163 9.70 -11.85 5.21
C ALA A 163 10.73 -12.02 6.35
N GLY A 164 10.83 -13.26 6.86
CA GLY A 164 11.67 -13.60 8.02
C GLY A 164 13.14 -13.93 7.71
N ASP A 165 13.54 -13.87 6.43
CA ASP A 165 14.93 -14.07 6.00
C ASP A 165 15.82 -12.85 6.30
N GLN A 166 17.13 -13.06 6.36
CA GLN A 166 18.07 -12.01 6.77
C GLN A 166 18.11 -10.80 5.83
N ALA A 167 17.93 -11.01 4.52
CA ALA A 167 17.97 -9.92 3.55
C ALA A 167 16.73 -9.02 3.71
N SER A 168 15.55 -9.63 3.83
CA SER A 168 14.30 -8.92 4.11
C SER A 168 14.35 -8.16 5.43
N LEU A 169 14.85 -8.78 6.51
CA LEU A 169 14.98 -8.10 7.81
C LEU A 169 15.97 -6.92 7.77
N THR A 170 17.05 -7.03 6.98
CA THR A 170 18.00 -5.92 6.78
C THR A 170 17.32 -4.75 6.04
N LYS A 171 16.57 -5.05 4.98
CA LYS A 171 15.78 -4.06 4.23
C LYS A 171 14.68 -3.44 5.10
N ALA A 172 14.04 -4.24 5.96
CA ALA A 172 13.02 -3.80 6.91
C ALA A 172 13.57 -2.72 7.86
N LEU A 173 14.78 -2.88 8.40
CA LEU A 173 15.41 -1.85 9.25
C LEU A 173 15.62 -0.52 8.53
N VAL A 174 16.01 -0.57 7.25
CA VAL A 174 16.15 0.64 6.43
C VAL A 174 14.78 1.32 6.25
N MET A 175 13.73 0.54 5.96
CA MET A 175 12.37 1.07 5.83
C MET A 175 11.84 1.66 7.13
N LEU A 176 12.05 0.99 8.28
CA LEU A 176 11.69 1.50 9.60
C LEU A 176 12.33 2.87 9.83
N ARG A 177 13.63 2.99 9.55
CA ARG A 177 14.33 4.28 9.66
C ARG A 177 13.73 5.36 8.76
N GLN A 178 13.37 5.03 7.52
CA GLN A 178 12.75 5.98 6.60
C GLN A 178 11.36 6.43 7.10
N MET A 179 10.58 5.51 7.68
CA MET A 179 9.23 5.79 8.16
C MET A 179 9.21 6.57 9.48
N ALA A 180 10.15 6.29 10.38
CA ALA A 180 10.25 6.92 11.70
C ALA A 180 10.44 8.44 11.65
N ILE A 181 11.02 8.98 10.56
CA ILE A 181 11.35 10.43 10.42
C ILE A 181 10.15 11.34 10.69
N PHE A 182 8.94 10.94 10.28
CA PHE A 182 7.71 11.72 10.43
C PHE A 182 6.63 10.99 11.23
N GLN A 183 7.00 9.94 11.97
CA GLN A 183 6.09 9.27 12.88
C GLN A 183 6.24 9.89 14.26
N VAL A 184 5.10 10.22 14.87
CA VAL A 184 5.05 10.84 16.19
C VAL A 184 4.08 9.99 17.02
N ASP A 185 4.56 9.52 18.17
CA ASP A 185 3.78 8.96 19.27
C ASP A 185 3.04 7.60 19.07
N GLU A 186 3.32 6.83 18.01
CA GLU A 186 2.79 5.46 17.86
C GLU A 186 3.88 4.47 17.42
N PRO A 187 3.95 3.25 17.98
CA PRO A 187 4.88 2.22 17.50
C PRO A 187 4.58 1.83 16.05
N LEU A 188 5.64 1.51 15.31
CA LEU A 188 5.51 1.05 13.93
C LEU A 188 4.93 -0.36 13.88
N ALA A 189 3.83 -0.49 13.15
CA ALA A 189 3.12 -1.72 12.87
C ALA A 189 3.92 -2.66 11.96
N VAL A 190 4.14 -3.91 12.36
CA VAL A 190 4.88 -4.91 11.58
C VAL A 190 4.08 -6.20 11.39
N ILE A 191 4.15 -6.75 10.18
CA ILE A 191 3.62 -8.04 9.79
C ILE A 191 4.74 -8.90 9.22
N ILE A 192 4.90 -10.10 9.77
CA ILE A 192 5.85 -11.08 9.26
C ILE A 192 5.14 -12.04 8.30
N VAL A 193 5.74 -12.30 7.14
CA VAL A 193 5.21 -13.16 6.09
C VAL A 193 6.13 -14.34 5.85
N GLY A 194 5.55 -15.53 5.68
CA GLY A 194 6.28 -16.77 5.42
C GLY A 194 6.91 -17.36 6.68
N GLY A 195 7.86 -18.27 6.51
CA GLY A 195 8.35 -19.13 7.59
C GLY A 195 7.53 -20.41 7.72
N GLU A 196 8.13 -21.44 8.32
CA GLU A 196 7.55 -22.78 8.42
C GLU A 196 6.33 -22.79 9.36
N ASP A 197 6.39 -22.01 10.44
CA ASP A 197 5.36 -21.92 11.47
C ASP A 197 5.34 -20.53 12.15
N GLU A 198 4.37 -20.37 13.07
CA GLU A 198 4.18 -19.13 13.82
C GLU A 198 5.39 -18.81 14.70
N ALA A 199 6.04 -19.83 15.26
CA ALA A 199 7.22 -19.67 16.10
C ALA A 199 8.40 -19.09 15.30
N ALA A 200 8.62 -19.53 14.06
CA ALA A 200 9.59 -18.94 13.16
C ALA A 200 9.26 -17.48 12.83
N GLY A 201 7.96 -17.18 12.64
CA GLY A 201 7.46 -15.82 12.46
C GLY A 201 7.77 -14.90 13.65
N THR A 202 7.44 -15.35 14.87
CA THR A 202 7.73 -14.61 16.11
C THR A 202 9.24 -14.42 16.31
N ALA A 203 10.06 -15.46 16.07
CA ALA A 203 11.52 -15.35 16.17
C ALA A 203 12.11 -14.38 15.13
N ALA A 204 11.52 -14.27 13.94
CA ALA A 204 11.90 -13.25 12.96
C ALA A 204 11.55 -11.84 13.43
N PHE A 205 10.36 -11.65 14.01
CA PHE A 205 9.96 -10.38 14.60
C PHE A 205 10.87 -9.97 15.76
N GLU A 206 11.19 -10.87 16.69
CA GLU A 206 12.08 -10.57 17.82
C GLU A 206 13.47 -10.12 17.36
N ARG A 207 14.01 -10.75 16.30
CA ARG A 207 15.27 -10.31 15.67
C ARG A 207 15.16 -8.89 15.13
N LEU A 208 14.07 -8.56 14.44
CA LEU A 208 13.82 -7.22 13.94
C LEU A 208 13.63 -6.21 15.07
N GLN A 209 12.89 -6.56 16.12
CA GLN A 209 12.61 -5.69 17.26
C GLN A 209 13.89 -5.37 18.04
N ASN A 210 14.73 -6.37 18.29
CA ASN A 210 16.03 -6.16 18.93
C ASN A 210 16.92 -5.25 18.09
N ALA A 211 16.95 -5.43 16.78
CA ALA A 211 17.73 -4.58 15.88
C ALA A 211 17.16 -3.15 15.79
N ALA A 212 15.84 -2.98 15.72
CA ALA A 212 15.17 -1.68 15.69
C ALA A 212 15.42 -0.90 16.99
N ARG A 213 15.27 -1.55 18.16
CA ARG A 213 15.54 -0.93 19.45
C ARG A 213 17.02 -0.56 19.61
N SER A 214 17.93 -1.41 19.15
CA SER A 214 19.36 -1.18 19.26
C SER A 214 19.88 -0.11 18.29
N ALA A 215 19.37 -0.06 17.06
CA ALA A 215 19.93 0.77 15.99
C ALA A 215 19.15 2.08 15.78
N LEU A 216 17.84 2.07 16.03
CA LEU A 216 16.94 3.19 15.76
C LEU A 216 16.34 3.80 17.03
N HIS A 217 16.45 3.11 18.17
CA HIS A 217 15.75 3.47 19.42
C HIS A 217 14.22 3.52 19.26
N GLU A 218 13.70 2.76 18.29
CA GLU A 218 12.28 2.68 17.98
C GLU A 218 11.66 1.43 18.59
N GLU A 219 10.41 1.55 19.05
CA GLU A 219 9.58 0.41 19.40
C GLU A 219 8.66 0.04 18.24
N ILE A 220 8.61 -1.25 17.92
CA ILE A 220 7.77 -1.82 16.87
C ILE A 220 6.77 -2.80 17.47
N GLU A 221 5.59 -2.89 16.87
CA GLU A 221 4.50 -3.76 17.29
C GLU A 221 4.28 -4.88 16.24
N LEU A 222 4.25 -6.14 16.68
CA LEU A 222 3.83 -7.25 15.84
C LEU A 222 2.30 -7.31 15.80
N ILE A 223 1.73 -7.12 14.62
CA ILE A 223 0.26 -7.19 14.43
C ILE A 223 -0.18 -8.54 13.89
N GLY A 224 0.75 -9.28 13.28
CA GLY A 224 0.46 -10.64 12.87
C GLY A 224 1.62 -11.32 12.17
N TRP A 225 1.51 -12.64 12.14
CA TRP A 225 2.27 -13.51 11.28
C TRP A 225 1.32 -14.18 10.30
N ILE A 226 1.72 -14.28 9.04
CA ILE A 226 0.98 -15.02 8.03
C ILE A 226 1.86 -16.07 7.37
N ALA A 227 1.41 -17.32 7.47
CA ALA A 227 1.92 -18.41 6.65
C ALA A 227 1.71 -18.08 5.17
N ALA A 228 2.81 -18.00 4.42
CA ALA A 228 2.76 -17.77 2.98
C ALA A 228 3.57 -18.86 2.30
N VAL A 229 3.02 -19.38 1.21
CA VAL A 229 3.70 -20.39 0.38
C VAL A 229 4.58 -19.63 -0.61
N THR A 230 5.86 -19.98 -0.67
CA THR A 230 6.77 -19.48 -1.71
C THR A 230 6.20 -19.83 -3.08
N ALA A 231 6.17 -18.86 -3.98
CA ALA A 231 5.66 -19.08 -5.33
C ALA A 231 6.47 -20.19 -6.01
N GLN A 232 5.82 -21.18 -6.62
CA GLN A 232 6.51 -22.15 -7.47
C GLN A 232 6.57 -21.62 -8.90
N ARG A 233 7.75 -21.66 -9.52
CA ARG A 233 7.94 -21.26 -10.91
C ARG A 233 7.98 -22.48 -11.81
N VAL A 234 7.28 -22.38 -12.93
CA VAL A 234 7.37 -23.33 -14.04
C VAL A 234 8.01 -22.58 -15.20
N THR A 235 9.27 -22.89 -15.50
CA THR A 235 10.01 -22.26 -16.62
C THR A 235 9.81 -23.09 -17.88
N LEU A 236 9.43 -22.45 -18.97
CA LEU A 236 9.48 -23.08 -20.30
C LEU A 236 10.94 -23.26 -20.67
N ASP A 237 11.36 -24.49 -20.93
CA ASP A 237 12.65 -24.76 -21.54
C ASP A 237 12.62 -24.25 -22.99
N THR A 238 13.54 -23.36 -23.32
CA THR A 238 13.61 -22.74 -24.65
C THR A 238 14.18 -23.66 -25.72
N ASP A 239 14.84 -24.75 -25.33
CA ASP A 239 15.48 -25.69 -26.25
C ASP A 239 14.49 -26.75 -26.76
N ASP A 240 13.51 -27.15 -25.95
CA ASP A 240 12.51 -28.16 -26.32
C ASP A 240 11.04 -27.72 -26.14
N LEU A 241 10.80 -26.48 -25.69
CA LEU A 241 9.48 -25.90 -25.42
C LEU A 241 8.65 -26.71 -24.40
N SER A 242 9.31 -27.55 -23.59
CA SER A 242 8.67 -28.27 -22.50
C SER A 242 8.62 -27.42 -21.23
N TRP A 243 7.69 -27.75 -20.34
CA TRP A 243 7.61 -27.11 -19.03
C TRP A 243 8.54 -27.84 -18.06
N ASN A 244 9.49 -27.12 -17.48
CA ASN A 244 10.33 -27.67 -16.42
C ASN A 244 9.48 -28.06 -15.20
N PRO A 245 9.91 -29.07 -14.42
CA PRO A 245 9.26 -29.36 -13.15
C PRO A 245 9.24 -28.11 -12.25
N PRO A 246 8.15 -27.90 -11.48
CA PRO A 246 8.02 -26.72 -10.63
C PRO A 246 9.21 -26.57 -9.69
N SER A 247 9.93 -25.45 -9.79
CA SER A 247 11.00 -25.11 -8.86
C SER A 247 10.49 -24.10 -7.84
N GLU A 248 11.07 -24.08 -6.64
CA GLU A 248 10.82 -22.98 -5.70
C GLU A 248 11.23 -21.66 -6.34
N GLY A 249 10.35 -20.66 -6.27
CA GLY A 249 10.65 -19.29 -6.65
C GLY A 249 11.57 -18.62 -5.63
N PRO A 250 12.04 -17.39 -5.92
CA PRO A 250 12.82 -16.61 -4.97
C PRO A 250 12.11 -16.49 -3.61
N GLN A 251 12.86 -16.50 -2.51
CA GLN A 251 12.31 -16.42 -1.13
C GLN A 251 11.48 -15.16 -0.86
N GLU A 252 11.53 -14.17 -1.74
CA GLU A 252 10.81 -12.89 -1.65
C GLU A 252 9.45 -12.91 -2.38
N GLU A 253 9.16 -13.96 -3.17
CA GLU A 253 7.93 -14.12 -3.96
C GLU A 253 6.93 -15.01 -3.22
N PHE A 254 5.82 -14.43 -2.76
CA PHE A 254 4.85 -15.12 -1.92
C PHE A 254 3.45 -15.18 -2.54
N VAL A 255 2.78 -16.31 -2.34
CA VAL A 255 1.32 -16.41 -2.51
C VAL A 255 0.66 -16.06 -1.17
N LEU A 256 -0.02 -14.92 -1.13
CA LEU A 256 -0.62 -14.38 0.08
C LEU A 256 -2.05 -14.92 0.28
N PRO A 257 -2.36 -15.57 1.43
CA PRO A 257 -3.68 -16.14 1.67
C PRO A 257 -4.73 -15.05 1.98
N MET A 258 -6.01 -15.33 1.75
CA MET A 258 -7.08 -14.36 1.98
C MET A 258 -7.17 -13.84 3.44
N GLY A 259 -6.76 -14.66 4.41
CA GLY A 259 -6.69 -14.24 5.83
C GLY A 259 -5.71 -13.10 6.08
N PHE A 260 -4.69 -12.96 5.23
CA PHE A 260 -3.70 -11.88 5.27
C PHE A 260 -4.38 -10.50 5.18
N PHE A 261 -5.24 -10.32 4.19
CA PHE A 261 -5.88 -9.03 3.91
C PHE A 261 -6.88 -8.64 5.01
N LYS A 262 -7.50 -9.64 5.65
CA LYS A 262 -8.39 -9.41 6.81
C LYS A 262 -7.61 -8.89 8.02
N ALA A 263 -6.42 -9.43 8.29
CA ALA A 263 -5.59 -8.97 9.39
C ALA A 263 -5.16 -7.50 9.21
N ILE A 264 -4.71 -7.13 8.00
CA ILE A 264 -4.40 -5.74 7.68
C ILE A 264 -5.63 -4.84 7.83
N SER A 265 -6.77 -5.26 7.26
CA SER A 265 -8.01 -4.49 7.32
C SER A 265 -8.52 -4.28 8.75
N ALA A 266 -8.36 -5.29 9.61
CA ALA A 266 -8.74 -5.20 11.01
C ALA A 266 -7.93 -4.14 11.77
N LYS A 267 -6.61 -4.09 11.57
CA LYS A 267 -5.75 -3.05 12.17
C LYS A 267 -6.03 -1.65 11.61
N ILE A 268 -6.41 -1.56 10.33
CA ILE A 268 -6.82 -0.27 9.72
C ILE A 268 -8.12 0.25 10.35
N SER A 269 -9.03 -0.66 10.69
CA SER A 269 -10.37 -0.34 11.18
C SER A 269 -10.46 -0.19 12.70
N SER A 270 -9.52 -0.77 13.45
CA SER A 270 -9.39 -0.65 14.91
C SER A 270 -8.89 0.73 15.32
#